data_AF-A0A953S0G6-F1
#
_entry.id   AF-A0A953S0G6-F1
#
_cell.length_a   1.000
_cell.length_b   1.000
_cell.length_c   1.000
_cell.angle_alpha   90.00
_cell.angle_beta   90.00
_cell.angle_gamma   90.00
#
_symmetry.space_group_name_H-M   'P 1'
#
loop_
_entity.id
_entity.type
_entity.pdbx_description
1 polymer ?
#
loop_
_entity_poly.entity_id
_entity_poly.type
_entity_poly.pdbx_seq_one_letter_code
_entity_poly.pdbx_strand_id
1 'polypeptide(L)'
;MKIKTTILPPSHLSPAMKQFWVELTTEFDFSTEHLHVLRVTAEAFDRIQSARKRIAADGLMLDGRRHPLVGIEAKSTELFLRGIRDLGLEKNANATL
;
A
#
# COMPACT_ATOMS: atom_id res chain seq x y z
N MET A 1 -24.70 -3.39 -22.32
CA MET A 1 -24.18 -3.71 -20.97
C MET A 1 -22.69 -3.97 -21.12
N LYS A 2 -21.80 -3.06 -20.67
CA LYS A 2 -20.36 -3.30 -20.73
C LYS A 2 -20.02 -4.32 -19.63
N ILE A 3 -19.46 -5.47 -20.01
CA ILE A 3 -18.94 -6.43 -19.04
C ILE A 3 -17.72 -5.77 -18.41
N LYS A 4 -17.79 -5.42 -17.11
CA LYS A 4 -16.63 -4.93 -16.37
C LYS A 4 -15.74 -6.14 -16.09
N THR A 5 -14.63 -6.26 -16.79
CA THR A 5 -13.65 -7.32 -16.55
C THR A 5 -13.12 -7.16 -15.13
N THR A 6 -13.35 -8.15 -14.27
CA THR A 6 -12.87 -8.14 -12.89
C THR A 6 -11.34 -8.23 -12.89
N ILE A 7 -10.66 -7.18 -12.42
CA ILE A 7 -9.21 -7.13 -12.29
C ILE A 7 -8.83 -7.81 -10.98
N LEU A 8 -8.28 -9.02 -11.06
CA LEU A 8 -7.91 -9.79 -9.87
C LEU A 8 -6.67 -9.18 -9.17
N PRO A 9 -6.65 -9.14 -7.83
CA PRO A 9 -5.47 -8.70 -7.10
C PRO A 9 -4.33 -9.72 -7.21
N PRO A 10 -3.06 -9.28 -7.13
CA PRO A 10 -1.92 -10.20 -7.01
C PRO A 10 -2.06 -11.17 -5.82
N SER A 11 -1.68 -12.42 -6.04
CA SER A 11 -1.94 -13.51 -5.09
C SER A 11 -1.17 -13.39 -3.77
N HIS A 12 -0.01 -12.75 -3.79
CA HIS A 12 0.88 -12.57 -2.62
C HIS A 12 0.50 -11.39 -1.72
N LEU A 13 -0.43 -10.53 -2.14
CA LEU A 13 -0.89 -9.43 -1.30
C LEU A 13 -1.59 -9.97 -0.04
N SER A 14 -1.46 -9.23 1.06
CA SER A 14 -2.20 -9.49 2.28
C SER A 14 -3.72 -9.40 2.02
N PRO A 15 -4.55 -10.02 2.88
CA PRO A 15 -6.00 -9.90 2.78
C PRO A 15 -6.49 -8.44 2.73
N ALA A 16 -5.87 -7.56 3.52
CA ALA A 16 -6.20 -6.14 3.55
C ALA A 16 -5.91 -5.46 2.20
N MET A 17 -4.75 -5.74 1.60
CA MET A 17 -4.38 -5.14 0.32
C MET A 17 -5.09 -5.77 -0.88
N LYS A 18 -5.53 -7.04 -0.78
CA LYS A 18 -6.45 -7.63 -1.75
C LYS A 18 -7.81 -6.93 -1.74
N GLN A 19 -8.34 -6.65 -0.55
CA GLN A 19 -9.59 -5.90 -0.42
C GLN A 19 -9.45 -4.48 -0.99
N PHE A 20 -8.41 -3.75 -0.59
CA PHE A 20 -8.10 -2.42 -1.11
C PHE A 20 -8.00 -2.38 -2.65
N TRP A 21 -7.31 -3.36 -3.24
CA TRP A 21 -7.22 -3.51 -4.69
C TRP A 21 -8.59 -3.68 -5.35
N VAL A 22 -9.42 -4.58 -4.82
CA VAL A 22 -10.76 -4.86 -5.36
C VAL A 22 -11.65 -3.63 -5.24
N GLU A 23 -11.63 -2.93 -4.11
CA GLU A 23 -12.39 -1.71 -3.90
C GLU A 23 -12.02 -0.65 -4.95
N LEU A 24 -10.73 -0.35 -5.11
CA LEU A 24 -10.28 0.68 -6.05
C LEU A 24 -10.52 0.30 -7.52
N THR A 25 -10.24 -0.93 -7.92
CA THR A 25 -10.51 -1.39 -9.30
C THR A 25 -12.01 -1.50 -9.59
N THR A 26 -12.85 -1.56 -8.56
CA THR A 26 -14.31 -1.51 -8.69
C THR A 26 -14.84 -0.08 -8.76
N GLU A 27 -14.23 0.87 -8.04
CA GLU A 27 -14.64 2.27 -8.00
C GLU A 27 -14.10 3.08 -9.20
N PHE A 28 -12.85 2.83 -9.60
CA PHE A 28 -12.14 3.59 -10.62
C PHE A 28 -11.88 2.77 -11.89
N ASP A 29 -11.61 3.46 -13.00
CA ASP A 29 -11.12 2.86 -14.24
C ASP A 29 -9.61 3.09 -14.34
N PHE A 30 -8.82 2.03 -14.25
CA PHE A 30 -7.37 2.10 -14.24
C PHE A 30 -6.77 1.66 -15.58
N SER A 31 -5.79 2.43 -16.06
CA SER A 31 -4.90 1.96 -17.12
C SER A 31 -3.94 0.91 -16.59
N THR A 32 -3.24 0.22 -17.49
CA THR A 32 -2.20 -0.76 -17.13
C THR A 32 -1.11 -0.15 -16.25
N GLU A 33 -0.70 1.08 -16.54
CA GLU A 33 0.32 1.81 -15.78
C GLU A 33 -0.16 2.09 -14.35
N HIS A 34 -1.42 2.51 -14.18
CA HIS A 34 -2.01 2.69 -12.85
C HIS A 34 -2.06 1.38 -12.06
N LEU A 35 -2.37 0.25 -12.70
CA LEU A 35 -2.38 -1.05 -12.02
C LEU A 35 -0.97 -1.46 -11.54
N HIS A 36 0.08 -1.09 -12.28
CA HIS A 36 1.46 -1.30 -11.81
C HIS A 36 1.80 -0.43 -10.60
N VAL A 37 1.38 0.84 -10.59
CA VAL A 37 1.56 1.74 -9.45
C VAL A 37 0.76 1.23 -8.24
N LEU A 38 -0.49 0.84 -8.43
CA LEU A 38 -1.34 0.26 -7.38
C LEU A 38 -0.71 -0.98 -6.77
N ARG A 39 -0.09 -1.85 -7.59
CA ARG A 39 0.58 -3.05 -7.10
C ARG A 39 1.74 -2.72 -6.19
N VAL A 40 2.65 -1.84 -6.63
CA VAL A 40 3.82 -1.46 -5.85
C VAL A 40 3.39 -0.72 -4.57
N THR A 41 2.33 0.07 -4.64
CA THR A 41 1.74 0.76 -3.48
C THR A 41 1.22 -0.24 -2.45
N ALA A 42 0.44 -1.24 -2.88
CA ALA A 42 -0.07 -2.30 -2.02
C ALA A 42 1.06 -3.16 -1.40
N GLU A 43 2.08 -3.53 -2.19
CA GLU A 43 3.26 -4.26 -1.70
C GLU A 43 4.05 -3.44 -0.67
N ALA A 44 4.13 -2.12 -0.85
CA ALA A 44 4.75 -1.23 0.13
C ALA A 44 3.99 -1.23 1.45
N PHE A 45 2.65 -1.19 1.43
CA PHE A 45 1.84 -1.29 2.66
C PHE A 45 2.11 -2.59 3.41
N ASP A 46 2.09 -3.74 2.72
CA ASP A 46 2.36 -5.04 3.34
C ASP A 46 3.78 -5.11 3.95
N ARG A 47 4.75 -4.45 3.31
CA ARG A 47 6.11 -4.33 3.83
C ARG A 47 6.18 -3.47 5.10
N ILE A 48 5.42 -2.37 5.17
CA ILE A 48 5.30 -1.54 6.39
C ILE A 48 4.79 -2.41 7.54
N GLN A 49 3.69 -3.13 7.35
CA GLN A 49 3.09 -3.96 8.40
C GLN A 49 4.05 -5.06 8.88
N SER A 50 4.75 -5.70 7.94
CA SER A 50 5.76 -6.71 8.25
C SER A 50 6.93 -6.13 9.07
N ALA A 51 7.42 -4.95 8.70
CA ALA A 51 8.48 -4.26 9.42
C ALA A 51 8.03 -3.87 10.84
N ARG A 52 6.85 -3.25 10.97
CA ARG A 52 6.26 -2.86 12.27
C ARG A 52 6.09 -4.03 13.21
N LYS A 53 5.55 -5.15 12.72
CA LYS A 53 5.37 -6.36 13.52
C LYS A 53 6.69 -6.85 14.10
N ARG A 54 7.76 -6.83 13.28
CA ARG A 54 9.07 -7.28 13.71
C ARG A 54 9.75 -6.28 14.66
N ILE A 55 9.69 -4.99 14.36
CA ILE A 55 10.23 -3.93 15.24
C ILE A 55 9.53 -3.95 16.60
N ALA A 56 8.22 -4.19 16.64
CA ALA A 56 7.47 -4.30 17.89
C ALA A 56 7.90 -5.50 18.73
N ALA A 57 8.29 -6.61 18.10
CA ALA A 57 8.78 -7.81 18.80
C ALA A 57 10.24 -7.66 19.26
N ASP A 58 11.10 -7.09 18.42
CA ASP A 58 12.54 -7.02 18.62
C ASP A 58 12.99 -5.76 19.37
N GLY A 59 12.17 -4.70 19.35
CA GLY A 59 12.51 -3.36 19.82
C GLY A 59 13.16 -2.49 18.73
N LEU A 60 13.29 -1.19 19.02
CA LEU A 60 13.89 -0.20 18.09
C LEU A 60 15.42 -0.31 17.99
N MET A 61 16.05 -0.99 18.95
CA MET A 61 17.50 -1.18 19.03
C MET A 61 17.81 -2.68 19.07
N LEU A 62 18.70 -3.13 18.19
CA LEU A 62 19.24 -4.50 18.15
C LEU A 62 20.76 -4.42 18.28
N ASP A 63 21.32 -5.12 19.26
CA ASP A 63 22.77 -5.19 19.52
C ASP A 63 23.46 -3.80 19.54
N GLY A 64 22.83 -2.85 20.21
CA GLY A 64 23.35 -1.47 20.34
C GLY A 64 23.25 -0.63 19.06
N ARG A 65 22.58 -1.12 18.01
CA ARG A 65 22.37 -0.41 16.75
C ARG A 65 20.88 -0.23 16.47
N ARG A 66 20.54 0.78 15.66
CA ARG A 66 19.16 0.98 15.19
C ARG A 66 18.68 -0.26 14.44
N HIS A 67 17.49 -0.73 14.76
CA HIS A 67 16.89 -1.89 14.11
C HIS A 67 16.85 -1.70 12.58
N PRO A 68 17.37 -2.66 11.77
CA PRO A 68 17.54 -2.47 10.33
C PRO A 68 16.23 -2.22 9.60
N LEU A 69 15.13 -2.81 10.09
CA LEU A 69 13.81 -2.62 9.50
C LEU A 69 13.21 -1.22 9.71
N VAL A 70 13.76 -0.37 10.59
CA VAL A 70 13.28 1.02 10.74
C VAL A 70 13.44 1.78 9.42
N GLY A 71 14.55 1.56 8.71
CA GLY A 71 14.77 2.16 7.39
C GLY A 71 13.79 1.63 6.34
N ILE A 72 13.47 0.34 6.39
CA ILE A 72 12.51 -0.30 5.48
C ILE A 72 11.10 0.22 5.75
N GLU A 73 10.67 0.29 7.01
CA GLU A 73 9.37 0.86 7.39
C GLU A 73 9.24 2.29 6.85
N ALA A 74 10.24 3.14 7.10
CA ALA A 74 10.23 4.53 6.66
C ALA A 74 10.14 4.63 5.13
N LYS A 75 10.97 3.87 4.40
CA LYS A 75 10.98 3.92 2.93
C LYS A 75 9.70 3.39 2.32
N SER A 76 9.18 2.28 2.84
CA SER A 76 7.91 1.71 2.39
C SER A 76 6.74 2.63 2.71
N THR A 77 6.78 3.35 3.84
CA THR A 77 5.78 4.38 4.16
C THR A 77 5.81 5.53 3.15
N GLU A 78 7.00 6.03 2.78
CA GLU A 78 7.15 7.05 1.75
C GLU A 78 6.59 6.56 0.40
N LEU A 79 6.92 5.34 -0.01
CA LEU A 79 6.44 4.75 -1.27
C LEU A 79 4.93 4.56 -1.28
N PHE A 80 4.34 4.10 -0.18
CA PHE A 80 2.89 3.97 -0.06
C PHE A 80 2.21 5.34 -0.23
N LEU A 81 2.62 6.35 0.55
CA LEU A 81 2.04 7.71 0.48
C LEU A 81 2.28 8.39 -0.87
N ARG A 82 3.41 8.12 -1.53
CA ARG A 82 3.66 8.58 -2.90
C ARG A 82 2.72 7.90 -3.89
N GLY A 83 2.54 6.59 -3.77
CA GLY A 83 1.63 5.83 -4.62
C GLY A 83 0.17 6.29 -4.53
N ILE A 84 -0.33 6.61 -3.33
CA ILE A 84 -1.66 7.22 -3.15
C ILE A 84 -1.78 8.55 -3.93
N ARG A 85 -0.74 9.40 -3.86
CA ARG A 85 -0.70 10.68 -4.60
C ARG A 85 -0.64 10.48 -6.10
N ASP A 86 0.24 9.60 -6.56
CA ASP A 86 0.45 9.32 -7.98
C ASP A 86 -0.82 8.70 -8.63
N LEU A 87 -1.62 7.96 -7.85
CA LEU A 87 -2.92 7.44 -8.26
C LEU A 87 -4.07 8.45 -8.11
N GLY A 88 -3.81 9.64 -7.54
CA GLY A 88 -4.83 10.68 -7.33
C GLY A 88 -5.90 10.29 -6.30
N LEU A 89 -5.59 9.40 -5.36
CA LEU A 89 -6.54 8.87 -4.37
C LEU A 89 -6.70 9.75 -3.12
N GLU A 90 -6.00 10.87 -3.08
CA GLU A 90 -6.09 11.85 -2.01
C GLU A 90 -7.53 12.41 -1.93
N LYS A 91 -8.24 12.16 -0.83
CA LYS A 91 -9.51 12.86 -0.57
C LYS A 91 -9.20 14.20 0.11
N ASN A 92 -9.63 15.31 -0.49
CA ASN A 92 -9.59 16.59 0.19
C ASN A 92 -10.48 16.53 1.44
N ALA A 93 -9.90 16.74 2.62
CA ALA A 93 -10.63 16.75 3.89
C ALA A 93 -11.69 17.87 4.01
N ASN A 94 -11.83 18.73 3.00
CA ASN A 94 -12.75 19.86 2.98
C ASN A 94 -14.01 19.58 2.14
N ALA A 95 -14.56 18.37 2.21
CA ALA A 95 -15.91 18.10 1.73
C ALA A 95 -16.89 18.29 2.90
N THR A 96 -17.44 19.50 3.00
CA THR A 96 -18.60 19.94 3.81
C THR A 96 -18.31 20.29 5.28
N LEU A 97 -18.34 21.60 5.59
CA LEU A 97 -18.84 22.14 6.86
C LEU A 97 -20.37 22.09 6.84
#